data_AF-A0AAN9VJZ4-F1
#
_entry.id   AF-A0AAN9VJZ4-F1
#
_cell.length_a   1.000
_cell.length_b   1.000
_cell.length_c   1.000
_cell.angle_alpha   90.00
_cell.angle_beta   90.00
_cell.angle_gamma   90.00
#
_symmetry.space_group_name_H-M   'P 1'
#
loop_
_entity.id
_entity.type
_entity.pdbx_description
1 polymer ?
#
loop_
_entity_poly.entity_id
_entity_poly.type
_entity_poly.pdbx_seq_one_letter_code
_entity_poly.pdbx_strand_id
1 'polypeptide(L)'
;MSSSGSSFRKRVGTRVPFILGTKPSIQNAQLLTSTGVPSLDTFIGGGIPIGTLFLIEEDVYGNFAKLLFKYYLAEGVISQHDLHVVSQDVDPVQMIEDLPKPIEKANLKEGSHFGPKDQMNIAWRYQNLPSVQTEPDTDFGHHYDITQKMDPAQMQKVNITYWNADEIDGTHLNGNNAYYEELLESIKQRIKNGQFYSEDSPKKRNVLRIGVQSLGSLLWGRDSTNLILFLYKLRSLLQSSYCICLLTIPTHLIKKISDVHRCQHLCDTAVKLESFAGSDRETNPIFKDYHGLFYINKLPAINSLCSHVPGSFDLAFKLRRKRFSIEMLHLPPELQETTQREQDDFGSVMLGCSNPRSKTLDF
;
A
#
# COMPACT_ATOMS: atom_id res chain seq x y z
N MET A 1 25.57 -34.94 -47.13
CA MET A 1 25.01 -33.64 -46.75
C MET A 1 23.84 -33.89 -45.80
N SER A 2 24.09 -33.90 -44.49
CA SER A 2 23.06 -34.10 -43.47
C SER A 2 22.56 -32.73 -43.00
N SER A 3 21.32 -32.39 -43.35
CA SER A 3 20.64 -31.19 -42.89
C SER A 3 20.24 -31.37 -41.42
N SER A 4 20.97 -30.72 -40.52
CA SER A 4 20.62 -30.59 -39.10
C SER A 4 19.37 -29.72 -38.95
N GLY A 5 18.20 -30.34 -38.91
CA GLY A 5 16.96 -29.66 -38.58
C GLY A 5 16.98 -29.22 -37.11
N SER A 6 16.92 -27.91 -36.88
CA SER A 6 16.86 -27.35 -35.53
C SER A 6 15.60 -27.86 -34.80
N SER A 7 15.78 -28.49 -33.64
CA SER A 7 14.72 -29.10 -32.83
C SER A 7 13.99 -28.10 -31.92
N PHE A 8 13.90 -26.83 -32.32
CA PHE A 8 13.13 -25.83 -31.58
C PHE A 8 11.63 -26.11 -31.70
N ARG A 9 11.12 -26.97 -30.82
CA ARG A 9 9.69 -27.01 -30.50
C ARG A 9 9.34 -25.72 -29.79
N LYS A 10 8.57 -24.86 -30.47
CA LYS A 10 7.89 -23.72 -29.86
C LYS A 10 7.05 -24.27 -28.69
N ARG A 11 7.47 -24.02 -27.44
CA ARG A 11 6.62 -24.29 -26.27
C ARG A 11 5.31 -23.55 -26.53
N VAL A 12 4.21 -24.31 -26.68
CA VAL A 12 2.87 -23.75 -26.71
C VAL A 12 2.76 -22.94 -25.42
N GLY A 13 2.69 -21.62 -25.55
CA GLY A 13 2.77 -20.71 -24.41
C GLY A 13 1.75 -21.14 -23.36
N THR A 14 2.21 -21.43 -22.14
CA THR A 14 1.35 -21.69 -21.01
C THR A 14 0.47 -20.46 -20.85
N ARG A 15 -0.79 -20.53 -21.30
CA ARG A 15 -1.72 -19.41 -21.18
C ARG A 15 -1.87 -19.11 -19.70
N VAL A 16 -1.47 -17.91 -19.30
CA VAL A 16 -1.70 -17.40 -17.95
C VAL A 16 -3.20 -17.56 -17.66
N PRO A 17 -3.60 -18.20 -16.54
CA PRO A 17 -5.01 -18.44 -16.27
C PRO A 17 -5.74 -17.11 -16.17
N PHE A 18 -6.86 -17.00 -16.87
CA PHE A 18 -7.73 -15.83 -16.74
C PHE A 18 -8.52 -15.96 -15.45
N ILE A 19 -8.26 -15.06 -14.50
CA ILE A 19 -9.01 -14.92 -13.26
C ILE A 19 -9.53 -13.48 -13.22
N LEU A 20 -10.81 -13.30 -12.91
CA LEU A 20 -11.43 -11.97 -12.81
C LEU A 20 -10.68 -11.11 -11.79
N GLY A 21 -10.56 -9.80 -12.00
CA GLY A 21 -9.86 -8.91 -11.05
C GLY A 21 -8.34 -9.08 -11.01
N THR A 22 -7.77 -9.80 -11.99
CA THR A 22 -6.33 -10.01 -12.10
C THR A 22 -5.80 -9.54 -13.45
N LYS A 23 -4.54 -9.09 -13.48
CA LYS A 23 -3.84 -8.74 -14.72
C LYS A 23 -2.41 -9.30 -14.71
N PRO A 24 -1.86 -9.73 -15.86
CA PRO A 24 -0.46 -10.07 -15.94
C PRO A 24 0.41 -8.80 -15.84
N SER A 25 1.43 -8.85 -15.01
CA SER A 25 2.50 -7.84 -14.95
C SER A 25 3.23 -7.78 -16.27
N ILE A 26 3.51 -6.56 -16.74
CA ILE A 26 4.26 -6.32 -17.98
C ILE A 26 5.73 -6.75 -17.81
N GLN A 27 6.27 -6.67 -16.59
CA GLN A 27 7.70 -6.88 -16.33
C GLN A 27 8.07 -8.37 -16.26
N ASN A 28 7.24 -9.18 -15.60
CA ASN A 28 7.59 -10.56 -15.25
C ASN A 28 6.43 -11.57 -15.47
N ALA A 29 5.35 -11.14 -16.15
CA ALA A 29 4.17 -11.95 -16.46
C ALA A 29 3.45 -12.58 -15.24
N GLN A 30 3.74 -12.10 -14.03
CA GLN A 30 3.04 -12.56 -12.82
C GLN A 30 1.63 -12.00 -12.76
N LEU A 31 0.70 -12.80 -12.23
CA LEU A 31 -0.65 -12.31 -11.97
C LEU A 31 -0.61 -11.31 -10.81
N LEU A 32 -1.09 -10.10 -11.06
CA LEU A 32 -1.27 -9.04 -10.08
C LEU A 32 -2.75 -8.87 -9.75
N THR A 33 -3.04 -8.46 -8.53
CA THR A 33 -4.37 -8.03 -8.07
C THR A 33 -4.30 -6.60 -7.55
N SER A 34 -5.40 -5.86 -7.59
CA SER A 34 -5.41 -4.50 -7.06
C SER A 34 -5.39 -4.51 -5.53
N THR A 35 -4.73 -3.52 -4.94
CA THR A 35 -4.80 -3.21 -3.49
C THR A 35 -6.16 -2.62 -3.07
N GLY A 36 -7.01 -2.22 -4.02
CA GLY A 36 -8.19 -1.39 -3.77
C GLY A 36 -7.88 0.11 -3.71
N VAL A 37 -6.62 0.49 -3.96
CA VAL A 37 -6.18 1.89 -4.08
C VAL A 37 -5.35 2.04 -5.35
N PRO A 38 -5.93 2.52 -6.47
CA PRO A 38 -5.22 2.61 -7.76
C PRO A 38 -3.92 3.40 -7.72
N SER A 39 -3.85 4.46 -6.89
CA SER A 39 -2.62 5.23 -6.69
C SER A 39 -1.52 4.38 -6.03
N LEU A 40 -1.87 3.53 -5.06
CA LEU A 40 -0.92 2.64 -4.40
C LEU A 40 -0.41 1.59 -5.38
N ASP A 41 -1.30 0.98 -6.15
CA ASP A 41 -0.96 -0.01 -7.18
C ASP A 41 0.12 0.54 -8.12
N THR A 42 0.02 1.80 -8.52
CA THR A 42 0.98 2.45 -9.41
C THR A 42 2.38 2.50 -8.78
N PHE A 43 2.50 2.88 -7.49
CA PHE A 43 3.80 3.00 -6.82
C PHE A 43 4.45 1.64 -6.46
N ILE A 44 3.67 0.57 -6.34
CA ILE A 44 4.20 -0.77 -6.01
C ILE A 44 4.51 -1.64 -7.24
N GLY A 45 4.43 -1.09 -8.46
CA GLY A 45 4.72 -1.84 -9.68
C GLY A 45 3.49 -2.47 -10.35
N GLY A 46 2.30 -1.93 -10.09
CA GLY A 46 1.06 -2.21 -10.81
C GLY A 46 0.01 -3.00 -10.02
N GLY A 47 0.28 -3.41 -8.79
CA GLY A 47 -0.61 -4.19 -7.91
C GLY A 47 0.16 -5.20 -7.05
N ILE A 48 -0.56 -6.05 -6.31
CA ILE A 48 0.00 -7.09 -5.45
C ILE A 48 0.14 -8.41 -6.24
N PRO A 49 1.34 -9.00 -6.37
CA PRO A 49 1.51 -10.30 -7.02
C PRO A 49 0.88 -11.45 -6.23
N ILE A 50 0.32 -12.43 -6.93
CA ILE A 50 -0.17 -13.67 -6.32
C ILE A 50 0.96 -14.45 -5.66
N GLY A 51 0.65 -15.10 -4.53
CA GLY A 51 1.58 -15.92 -3.75
C GLY A 51 2.48 -15.10 -2.83
N THR A 52 2.07 -13.88 -2.46
CA THR A 52 2.90 -12.93 -1.71
C THR A 52 2.25 -12.43 -0.42
N LEU A 53 3.13 -11.93 0.45
CA LEU A 53 2.79 -11.31 1.73
C LEU A 53 2.99 -9.79 1.64
N PHE A 54 1.92 -9.02 1.87
CA PHE A 54 1.90 -7.56 1.84
C PHE A 54 1.70 -7.01 3.26
N LEU A 55 2.72 -6.33 3.79
CA LEU A 55 2.69 -5.70 5.11
C LEU A 55 2.38 -4.20 5.02
N ILE A 56 1.40 -3.76 5.81
CA ILE A 56 1.19 -2.36 6.17
C ILE A 56 1.57 -2.15 7.64
N GLU A 57 2.58 -1.34 7.88
CA GLU A 57 2.88 -0.83 9.21
C GLU A 57 1.90 0.30 9.55
N GLU A 58 1.17 0.13 10.65
CA GLU A 58 0.07 1.01 11.01
C GLU A 58 0.54 2.39 11.48
N ASP A 59 -0.27 3.40 11.19
CA ASP A 59 -0.17 4.70 11.85
C ASP A 59 -0.49 4.58 13.35
N VAL A 60 -0.11 5.58 14.14
CA VAL A 60 -0.23 5.55 15.62
C VAL A 60 -1.65 5.21 16.10
N TYR A 61 -2.68 5.68 15.40
CA TYR A 61 -4.09 5.40 15.72
C TYR A 61 -4.70 4.28 14.84
N GLY A 62 -3.95 3.77 13.86
CA GLY A 62 -4.36 2.73 12.92
C GLY A 62 -5.53 3.11 12.02
N ASN A 63 -5.94 4.38 11.94
CA ASN A 63 -7.15 4.80 11.22
C ASN A 63 -6.99 4.58 9.71
N PHE A 64 -5.83 4.98 9.17
CA PHE A 64 -5.56 4.85 7.74
C PHE A 64 -5.19 3.42 7.38
N ALA A 65 -4.52 2.69 8.27
CA ALA A 65 -4.26 1.27 8.06
C ALA A 65 -5.57 0.46 7.99
N LYS A 66 -6.51 0.70 8.92
CA LYS A 66 -7.86 0.12 8.89
C LYS A 66 -8.61 0.45 7.61
N LEU A 67 -8.46 1.68 7.12
CA LEU A 67 -9.08 2.09 5.86
C LEU A 67 -8.50 1.33 4.65
N LEU A 68 -7.17 1.25 4.53
CA LEU A 68 -6.52 0.48 3.46
C LEU A 68 -6.89 -1.00 3.52
N PHE A 69 -6.99 -1.56 4.72
CA PHE A 69 -7.45 -2.93 4.93
C PHE A 69 -8.87 -3.14 4.41
N LYS A 70 -9.81 -2.22 4.70
CA LYS A 70 -11.17 -2.26 4.15
C LYS A 70 -11.19 -2.14 2.63
N TYR A 71 -10.36 -1.29 2.02
CA TYR A 71 -10.28 -1.21 0.55
C TYR A 71 -9.78 -2.50 -0.08
N TYR A 72 -8.78 -3.15 0.53
CA TYR A 72 -8.29 -4.45 0.07
C TYR A 72 -9.38 -5.53 0.08
N LEU A 73 -10.20 -5.57 1.15
CA LEU A 73 -11.34 -6.49 1.25
C LEU A 73 -12.45 -6.14 0.26
N ALA A 74 -12.81 -4.86 0.14
CA ALA A 74 -13.82 -4.38 -0.81
C ALA A 74 -13.43 -4.71 -2.26
N GLU A 75 -12.16 -4.55 -2.62
CA GLU A 75 -11.64 -4.94 -3.94
C GLU A 75 -11.74 -6.44 -4.19
N GLY A 76 -11.58 -7.25 -3.14
CA GLY A 76 -11.87 -8.68 -3.22
C GLY A 76 -13.32 -9.00 -3.53
N VAL A 77 -14.27 -8.29 -2.89
CA VAL A 77 -15.70 -8.47 -3.16
C VAL A 77 -16.04 -8.11 -4.61
N ILE A 78 -15.58 -6.94 -5.08
CA ILE A 78 -15.82 -6.47 -6.46
C ILE A 78 -15.18 -7.40 -7.49
N SER A 79 -13.97 -7.90 -7.21
CA SER A 79 -13.26 -8.85 -8.05
C SER A 79 -13.80 -10.29 -7.98
N GLN A 80 -14.77 -10.57 -7.11
CA GLN A 80 -15.30 -11.91 -6.81
C GLN A 80 -14.22 -12.90 -6.33
N HIS A 81 -13.21 -12.40 -5.62
CA HIS A 81 -12.18 -13.22 -4.97
C HIS A 81 -12.70 -13.75 -3.64
N ASP A 82 -12.40 -15.02 -3.32
CA ASP A 82 -12.69 -15.57 -2.01
C ASP A 82 -11.93 -14.78 -0.93
N LEU A 83 -12.58 -14.57 0.22
CA LEU A 83 -11.99 -13.83 1.33
C LEU A 83 -11.78 -14.73 2.54
N HIS A 84 -10.68 -14.49 3.25
CA HIS A 84 -10.48 -14.97 4.61
C HIS A 84 -10.08 -13.81 5.51
N VAL A 85 -10.96 -13.42 6.42
CA VAL A 85 -10.84 -12.20 7.22
C VAL A 85 -10.52 -12.58 8.66
N VAL A 86 -9.47 -11.99 9.18
CA VAL A 86 -8.85 -12.36 10.46
C VAL A 86 -8.64 -11.08 11.25
N SER A 87 -9.25 -10.98 12.42
CA SER A 87 -9.04 -9.87 13.35
C SER A 87 -9.36 -10.28 14.78
N GLN A 88 -8.59 -9.75 15.72
CA GLN A 88 -8.84 -9.85 17.17
C GLN A 88 -9.37 -8.53 17.74
N ASP A 89 -9.01 -7.41 17.12
CA ASP A 89 -9.30 -6.07 17.61
C ASP A 89 -10.71 -5.59 17.22
N VAL A 90 -11.26 -6.13 16.12
CA VAL A 90 -12.60 -5.78 15.59
C VAL A 90 -13.28 -7.07 15.13
N ASP A 91 -14.58 -7.19 15.36
CA ASP A 91 -15.36 -8.30 14.81
C ASP A 91 -15.24 -8.36 13.27
N PRO A 92 -14.65 -9.43 12.70
CA PRO A 92 -14.50 -9.59 11.26
C PRO A 92 -15.82 -9.54 10.48
N VAL A 93 -16.95 -9.93 11.08
CA VAL A 93 -18.26 -9.90 10.42
C VAL A 93 -18.74 -8.46 10.27
N GLN A 94 -18.73 -7.68 11.36
CA GLN A 94 -19.06 -6.25 11.32
C GLN A 94 -18.16 -5.47 10.36
N MET A 95 -16.88 -5.84 10.28
CA MET A 95 -15.96 -5.22 9.33
C MET A 95 -16.40 -5.40 7.87
N ILE A 96 -16.87 -6.60 7.52
CA ILE A 96 -17.36 -6.90 6.16
C ILE A 96 -18.66 -6.14 5.88
N GLU A 97 -19.58 -6.04 6.83
CA GLU A 97 -20.81 -5.25 6.70
C GLU A 97 -20.54 -3.75 6.49
N ASP A 98 -19.42 -3.25 7.04
CA ASP A 98 -18.97 -1.87 6.96
C ASP A 98 -18.02 -1.58 5.78
N LEU A 99 -17.96 -2.45 4.76
CA LEU A 99 -17.14 -2.20 3.58
C LEU A 99 -17.67 -1.01 2.75
N PRO A 100 -16.78 -0.16 2.24
CA PRO A 100 -17.17 1.03 1.50
C PRO A 100 -17.69 0.68 0.09
N LYS A 101 -18.63 1.49 -0.41
CA LYS A 101 -19.23 1.32 -1.75
C LYS A 101 -18.24 1.73 -2.86
N PRO A 102 -18.12 0.99 -3.96
CA PRO A 102 -17.32 1.42 -5.11
C PRO A 102 -17.93 2.68 -5.76
N ILE A 103 -17.07 3.59 -6.19
CA ILE A 103 -17.43 4.81 -6.92
C ILE A 103 -17.52 4.47 -8.40
N GLU A 104 -18.66 4.77 -9.02
CA GLU A 104 -18.83 4.63 -10.46
C GLU A 104 -17.97 5.65 -11.23
N LYS A 105 -17.31 5.20 -12.31
CA LYS A 105 -16.36 6.02 -13.08
C LYS A 105 -16.95 7.32 -13.64
N ALA A 106 -18.26 7.36 -13.89
CA ALA A 106 -18.94 8.59 -14.33
C ALA A 106 -18.79 9.74 -13.32
N ASN A 107 -18.82 9.42 -12.02
CA ASN A 107 -18.73 10.40 -10.93
C ASN A 107 -17.30 10.89 -10.66
N LEU A 108 -16.28 10.21 -11.19
CA LEU A 108 -14.87 10.61 -11.02
C LEU A 108 -14.52 11.84 -11.88
N LYS A 109 -15.20 12.03 -13.02
CA LYS A 109 -14.90 13.12 -13.98
C LYS A 109 -15.39 14.49 -13.52
N GLU A 110 -16.36 14.55 -12.61
CA GLU A 110 -16.85 15.82 -12.04
C GLU A 110 -15.91 16.39 -10.96
N GLY A 111 -15.00 15.56 -10.43
CA GLY A 111 -14.10 15.92 -9.32
C GLY A 111 -12.72 16.44 -9.72
N SER A 112 -12.32 16.33 -10.99
CA SER A 112 -11.01 16.79 -11.50
C SER A 112 -10.98 18.27 -11.90
N HIS A 113 -12.03 19.02 -11.57
CA HIS A 113 -11.91 20.47 -11.44
C HIS A 113 -11.18 20.77 -10.13
N PHE A 114 -9.87 20.99 -10.25
CA PHE A 114 -9.14 21.90 -9.36
C PHE A 114 -10.02 23.14 -9.14
N GLY A 115 -10.00 23.68 -7.90
CA GLY A 115 -10.78 24.86 -7.50
C GLY A 115 -10.63 26.06 -8.44
N PRO A 116 -11.37 27.16 -8.19
CA PRO A 116 -11.51 28.27 -9.13
C PRO A 116 -10.14 28.62 -9.71
N LYS A 117 -10.02 28.53 -11.04
CA LYS A 117 -8.83 28.89 -11.79
C LYS A 117 -8.51 30.34 -11.47
N ASP A 118 -7.67 30.58 -10.46
CA ASP A 118 -6.89 31.79 -10.42
C ASP A 118 -6.06 31.76 -11.70
N GLN A 119 -6.48 32.62 -12.63
CA GLN A 119 -5.85 32.78 -13.92
C GLN A 119 -4.44 33.31 -13.65
N MET A 120 -3.47 32.39 -13.52
CA MET A 120 -2.07 32.76 -13.27
C MET A 120 -1.56 33.54 -14.49
N ASN A 121 -1.56 34.87 -14.39
CA ASN A 121 -1.18 35.79 -15.46
C ASN A 121 0.28 35.60 -15.95
N ILE A 122 1.12 34.93 -15.16
CA ILE A 122 2.57 34.76 -15.44
C ILE A 122 2.90 33.35 -15.95
N ALA A 123 2.10 32.34 -15.61
CA ALA A 123 2.37 30.92 -15.90
C ALA A 123 1.39 30.32 -16.93
N TRP A 124 0.84 31.14 -17.84
CA TRP A 124 -0.14 30.72 -18.85
C TRP A 124 0.36 29.58 -19.77
N ARG A 125 1.68 29.48 -19.97
CA ARG A 125 2.29 28.41 -20.78
C ARG A 125 2.12 27.02 -20.17
N TYR A 126 2.00 26.93 -18.84
CA TYR A 126 1.81 25.65 -18.15
C TYR A 126 0.35 25.22 -18.08
N GLN A 127 -0.57 26.09 -18.50
CA GLN A 127 -2.02 25.86 -18.45
C GLN A 127 -2.50 24.77 -19.42
N ASN A 128 -1.71 24.50 -20.46
CA ASN A 128 -1.96 23.48 -21.47
C ASN A 128 -1.05 22.25 -21.34
N LEU A 129 -0.23 22.16 -20.28
CA LEU A 129 0.47 20.90 -20.02
C LEU A 129 -0.57 19.84 -19.64
N PRO A 130 -0.46 18.62 -20.17
CA PRO A 130 -1.26 17.52 -19.66
C PRO A 130 -1.01 17.46 -18.16
N SER A 131 -2.06 17.66 -17.35
CA SER A 131 -1.99 17.35 -15.92
C SER A 131 -1.43 15.93 -15.83
N VAL A 132 -0.29 15.75 -15.16
CA VAL A 132 0.29 14.43 -14.94
C VAL A 132 -0.77 13.62 -14.20
N GLN A 133 -1.55 12.85 -14.94
CA GLN A 133 -2.51 11.93 -14.36
C GLN A 133 -1.67 10.81 -13.78
N THR A 134 -1.44 10.88 -12.47
CA THR A 134 -0.65 9.89 -11.72
C THR A 134 -1.32 8.51 -11.72
N GLU A 135 -2.58 8.41 -12.17
CA GLU A 135 -3.37 7.19 -12.16
C GLU A 135 -3.77 6.82 -13.60
N PRO A 136 -3.35 5.65 -14.12
CA PRO A 136 -3.79 5.18 -15.43
C PRO A 136 -5.27 4.78 -15.37
N ASP A 137 -6.06 5.20 -16.37
CA ASP A 137 -7.50 4.91 -16.50
C ASP A 137 -7.72 3.43 -16.87
N THR A 138 -7.48 2.55 -15.91
CA THR A 138 -7.61 1.09 -16.07
C THR A 138 -8.78 0.58 -15.25
N ASP A 139 -9.50 -0.44 -15.74
CA ASP A 139 -10.56 -1.15 -15.00
C ASP A 139 -10.01 -2.12 -13.94
N PHE A 140 -8.74 -1.95 -13.54
CA PHE A 140 -8.04 -2.90 -12.68
C PHE A 140 -8.26 -2.68 -11.19
N GLY A 141 -8.42 -1.43 -10.76
CA GLY A 141 -8.67 -1.07 -9.37
C GLY A 141 -9.76 -0.02 -9.29
N HIS A 142 -10.54 -0.08 -8.22
CA HIS A 142 -11.68 0.79 -8.02
C HIS A 142 -11.40 1.83 -6.93
N HIS A 143 -12.09 2.98 -7.01
CA HIS A 143 -12.15 3.92 -5.89
C HIS A 143 -13.39 3.61 -5.06
N TYR A 144 -13.35 3.93 -3.77
CA TYR A 144 -14.41 3.60 -2.82
C TYR A 144 -14.83 4.83 -2.04
N ASP A 145 -16.15 4.99 -1.83
CA ASP A 145 -16.73 6.05 -1.01
C ASP A 145 -16.92 5.55 0.43
N ILE A 146 -16.13 6.10 1.36
CA ILE A 146 -16.18 5.77 2.79
C ILE A 146 -17.49 6.15 3.49
N THR A 147 -18.30 7.01 2.88
CA THR A 147 -19.56 7.50 3.49
C THR A 147 -20.74 6.59 3.22
N GLN A 148 -20.60 5.64 2.30
CA GLN A 148 -21.66 4.71 1.91
C GLN A 148 -21.18 3.27 2.07
N LYS A 149 -22.05 2.41 2.60
CA LYS A 149 -21.79 0.98 2.68
C LYS A 149 -22.05 0.30 1.35
N MET A 150 -21.27 -0.75 1.07
CA MET A 150 -21.45 -1.61 -0.10
C MET A 150 -22.78 -2.38 0.01
N ASP A 151 -23.42 -2.63 -1.13
CA ASP A 151 -24.65 -3.41 -1.20
C ASP A 151 -24.41 -4.87 -0.75
N PRO A 152 -25.16 -5.39 0.25
CA PRO A 152 -25.05 -6.77 0.70
C PRO A 152 -25.20 -7.82 -0.42
N ALA A 153 -25.91 -7.50 -1.50
CA ALA A 153 -26.05 -8.41 -2.65
C ALA A 153 -24.71 -8.69 -3.37
N GLN A 154 -23.72 -7.80 -3.25
CA GLN A 154 -22.37 -8.06 -3.77
C GLN A 154 -21.59 -9.03 -2.88
N MET A 155 -21.74 -8.92 -1.55
CA MET A 155 -21.06 -9.78 -0.58
C MET A 155 -21.53 -11.24 -0.70
N GLN A 156 -22.82 -11.46 -0.98
CA GLN A 156 -23.38 -12.81 -1.18
C GLN A 156 -22.81 -13.57 -2.40
N LYS A 157 -22.18 -12.86 -3.34
CA LYS A 157 -21.54 -13.49 -4.52
C LYS A 157 -20.19 -14.12 -4.19
N VAL A 158 -19.65 -13.85 -3.00
CA VAL A 158 -18.29 -14.18 -2.61
C VAL A 158 -18.31 -15.11 -1.40
N ASN A 159 -17.42 -16.10 -1.42
CA ASN A 159 -17.22 -16.96 -0.26
C ASN A 159 -16.28 -16.26 0.73
N ILE A 160 -16.85 -15.80 1.83
CA ILE A 160 -16.15 -15.09 2.90
C ILE A 160 -16.10 -15.99 4.12
N THR A 161 -14.89 -16.27 4.61
CA THR A 161 -14.69 -17.00 5.86
C THR A 161 -13.99 -16.10 6.89
N TYR A 162 -14.28 -16.34 8.15
CA TYR A 162 -13.79 -15.54 9.27
C TYR A 162 -12.93 -16.38 10.19
N TRP A 163 -12.03 -15.73 10.93
CA TRP A 163 -11.36 -16.32 12.07
C TRP A 163 -11.21 -15.27 13.17
N ASN A 164 -11.56 -15.68 14.38
CA ASN A 164 -11.40 -15.00 15.65
C ASN A 164 -10.84 -16.03 16.66
N ALA A 165 -10.33 -15.57 17.79
CA ALA A 165 -9.72 -16.46 18.78
C ALA A 165 -10.58 -16.64 20.02
N ASP A 166 -11.87 -16.35 19.93
CA ASP A 166 -12.80 -16.42 21.05
C ASP A 166 -12.92 -17.84 21.63
N GLU A 167 -12.56 -18.86 20.84
CA GLU A 167 -12.61 -20.28 21.21
C GLU A 167 -11.27 -20.84 21.71
N ILE A 168 -10.20 -20.03 21.81
CA ILE A 168 -8.86 -20.50 22.18
C ILE A 168 -8.63 -20.41 23.69
N ASP A 169 -8.64 -21.57 24.35
CA ASP A 169 -8.30 -21.71 25.77
C ASP A 169 -6.78 -21.56 25.99
N GLY A 170 -6.34 -20.32 26.21
CA GLY A 170 -4.98 -19.98 26.64
C GLY A 170 -4.07 -19.47 25.52
N THR A 171 -3.03 -18.70 25.91
CA THR A 171 -2.17 -17.97 24.95
C THR A 171 -1.02 -18.81 24.40
N HIS A 172 -0.73 -19.97 25.00
CA HIS A 172 0.40 -20.81 24.63
C HIS A 172 0.04 -22.30 24.54
N LEU A 173 0.44 -22.94 23.45
CA LEU A 173 0.39 -24.39 23.25
C LEU A 173 1.82 -24.86 22.96
N ASN A 174 2.32 -25.85 23.72
CA ASN A 174 3.68 -26.40 23.57
C ASN A 174 4.83 -25.36 23.57
N GLY A 175 4.65 -24.23 24.27
CA GLY A 175 5.64 -23.14 24.33
C GLY A 175 5.58 -22.15 23.15
N ASN A 176 4.73 -22.41 22.15
CA ASN A 176 4.43 -21.48 21.06
C ASN A 176 3.14 -20.73 21.35
N ASN A 177 2.92 -19.63 20.66
CA ASN A 177 1.72 -18.83 20.78
C ASN A 177 0.55 -19.51 20.05
N ALA A 178 -0.51 -19.86 20.79
CA ALA A 178 -1.65 -20.65 20.31
C ALA A 178 -2.38 -19.95 19.15
N TYR A 179 -2.56 -18.64 19.24
CA TYR A 179 -3.25 -17.82 18.23
C TYR A 179 -2.61 -17.95 16.86
N TYR A 180 -1.28 -17.86 16.79
CA TYR A 180 -0.56 -17.95 15.52
C TYR A 180 -0.57 -19.37 14.94
N GLU A 181 -0.50 -20.40 15.78
CA GLU A 181 -0.53 -21.79 15.32
C GLU A 181 -1.90 -22.16 14.75
N GLU A 182 -2.97 -21.80 15.46
CA GLU A 182 -4.33 -22.08 15.01
C GLU A 182 -4.69 -21.27 13.76
N LEU A 183 -4.33 -19.98 13.72
CA LEU A 183 -4.53 -19.17 12.52
C LEU A 183 -3.81 -19.77 11.31
N LEU A 184 -2.57 -20.23 11.48
CA LEU A 184 -1.82 -20.85 10.39
C LEU A 184 -2.51 -22.13 9.89
N GLU A 185 -3.01 -22.96 10.79
CA GLU A 185 -3.74 -24.19 10.42
C GLU A 185 -5.08 -23.84 9.76
N SER A 186 -5.82 -22.86 10.27
CA SER A 186 -7.05 -22.34 9.65
C SER A 186 -6.82 -21.88 8.21
N ILE A 187 -5.77 -21.07 7.98
CA ILE A 187 -5.37 -20.62 6.63
C ILE A 187 -5.04 -21.82 5.75
N LYS A 188 -4.24 -22.77 6.24
CA LYS A 188 -3.84 -23.97 5.49
C LYS A 188 -5.05 -24.84 5.11
N GLN A 189 -6.01 -25.01 6.02
CA GLN A 189 -7.26 -25.73 5.74
C GLN A 189 -8.11 -24.98 4.72
N ARG A 190 -8.19 -23.64 4.81
CA ARG A 190 -8.90 -22.82 3.82
C ARG A 190 -8.31 -22.95 2.43
N ILE A 191 -6.98 -22.91 2.29
CA ILE A 191 -6.26 -23.08 1.03
C ILE A 191 -6.57 -24.46 0.44
N LYS A 192 -6.47 -25.51 1.26
CA LYS A 192 -6.72 -26.91 0.84
C LYS A 192 -8.17 -27.13 0.41
N ASN A 193 -9.14 -26.71 1.24
CA ASN A 193 -10.57 -26.93 0.98
C ASN A 193 -11.05 -26.13 -0.24
N GLY A 194 -10.49 -24.94 -0.46
CA GLY A 194 -10.80 -24.11 -1.63
C GLY A 194 -10.01 -24.45 -2.89
N GLN A 195 -9.14 -25.46 -2.84
CA GLN A 195 -8.29 -25.88 -3.97
C GLN A 195 -7.43 -24.73 -4.55
N PHE A 196 -6.84 -23.94 -3.66
CA PHE A 196 -6.04 -22.76 -4.01
C PHE A 196 -4.55 -23.06 -4.24
N TYR A 197 -4.08 -24.30 -4.06
CA TYR A 197 -2.68 -24.60 -4.39
C TYR A 197 -2.43 -24.48 -5.89
N SER A 198 -1.19 -24.14 -6.27
CA SER A 198 -0.83 -23.97 -7.68
C SER A 198 -1.04 -25.24 -8.51
N GLU A 199 -0.88 -26.40 -7.87
CA GLU A 199 -1.02 -27.75 -8.42
C GLU A 199 -2.48 -28.19 -8.58
N ASP A 200 -3.41 -27.56 -7.84
CA ASP A 200 -4.82 -27.91 -7.88
C ASP A 200 -5.46 -27.51 -9.23
N SER A 201 -6.41 -28.30 -9.71
CA SER A 201 -7.14 -28.03 -10.97
C SER A 201 -8.65 -27.86 -10.73
N PRO A 202 -9.07 -26.79 -10.04
CA PRO A 202 -10.49 -26.54 -9.77
C PRO A 202 -11.26 -26.23 -11.06
N LYS A 203 -12.57 -26.48 -11.06
CA LYS A 203 -13.46 -26.20 -12.21
C LYS A 203 -13.43 -24.73 -12.64
N LYS A 204 -13.40 -23.82 -11.66
CA LYS A 204 -13.22 -22.37 -11.84
C LYS A 204 -12.11 -21.93 -10.90
N ARG A 205 -11.00 -21.45 -11.45
CA ARG A 205 -9.88 -20.95 -10.64
C ARG A 205 -10.24 -19.57 -10.08
N ASN A 206 -9.96 -19.36 -8.80
CA ASN A 206 -10.18 -18.10 -8.09
C ASN A 206 -8.93 -17.70 -7.30
N VAL A 207 -8.89 -16.46 -6.81
CA VAL A 207 -7.88 -15.97 -5.86
C VAL A 207 -8.47 -15.97 -4.45
N LEU A 208 -7.68 -16.39 -3.47
CA LEU A 208 -8.00 -16.21 -2.04
C LEU A 208 -7.27 -14.99 -1.51
N ARG A 209 -8.01 -13.95 -1.12
CA ARG A 209 -7.48 -12.79 -0.40
C ARG A 209 -7.62 -13.03 1.09
N ILE A 210 -6.48 -13.24 1.75
CA ILE A 210 -6.38 -13.31 3.20
C ILE A 210 -6.12 -11.88 3.70
N GLY A 211 -6.91 -11.42 4.65
CA GLY A 211 -6.72 -10.15 5.35
C GLY A 211 -6.50 -10.44 6.83
N VAL A 212 -5.33 -10.07 7.36
CA VAL A 212 -5.02 -10.18 8.80
C VAL A 212 -4.83 -8.80 9.41
N GLN A 213 -5.77 -8.37 10.24
CA GLN A 213 -5.73 -7.06 10.85
C GLN A 213 -4.95 -7.08 12.18
N SER A 214 -4.18 -6.02 12.39
CA SER A 214 -3.49 -5.66 13.64
C SER A 214 -2.72 -6.83 14.27
N LEU A 215 -2.05 -7.59 13.42
CA LEU A 215 -1.25 -8.76 13.81
C LEU A 215 -0.13 -8.33 14.77
N GLY A 216 0.00 -9.02 15.90
CA GLY A 216 0.97 -8.67 16.93
C GLY A 216 0.54 -7.52 17.85
N SER A 217 -0.73 -7.09 17.79
CA SER A 217 -1.34 -6.25 18.83
C SER A 217 -1.33 -6.96 20.21
N LEU A 218 -1.80 -6.26 21.24
CA LEU A 218 -1.85 -6.81 22.60
C LEU A 218 -2.67 -8.10 22.67
N LEU A 219 -3.72 -8.21 21.85
CA LEU A 219 -4.65 -9.32 21.84
C LEU A 219 -4.03 -10.60 21.28
N TRP A 220 -2.92 -10.49 20.55
CA TRP A 220 -2.15 -11.64 20.04
C TRP A 220 -1.13 -12.19 21.06
N GLY A 221 -1.18 -11.77 22.33
CA GLY A 221 -0.32 -12.32 23.39
C GLY A 221 1.11 -11.76 23.46
N ARG A 222 1.45 -10.69 22.70
CA ARG A 222 2.75 -9.97 22.75
C ARG A 222 4.00 -10.84 22.58
N ASP A 223 3.98 -11.75 21.60
CA ASP A 223 5.11 -12.63 21.33
C ASP A 223 5.77 -12.32 19.97
N SER A 224 6.86 -11.55 19.99
CA SER A 224 7.56 -11.18 18.76
C SER A 224 8.30 -12.35 18.09
N THR A 225 8.76 -13.33 18.88
CA THR A 225 9.45 -14.50 18.33
C THR A 225 8.48 -15.38 17.55
N ASN A 226 7.33 -15.69 18.16
CA ASN A 226 6.31 -16.48 17.49
C ASN A 226 5.65 -15.71 16.33
N LEU A 227 5.55 -14.38 16.40
CA LEU A 227 5.14 -13.55 15.25
C LEU A 227 6.09 -13.74 14.05
N ILE A 228 7.41 -13.63 14.27
CA ILE A 228 8.41 -13.81 13.21
C ILE A 228 8.32 -15.24 12.63
N LEU A 229 8.19 -16.25 13.50
CA LEU A 229 8.05 -17.64 13.07
C LEU A 229 6.76 -17.85 12.26
N PHE A 230 5.65 -17.24 12.68
CA PHE A 230 4.38 -17.26 11.96
C PHE A 230 4.52 -16.66 10.57
N LEU A 231 5.08 -15.46 10.44
CA LEU A 231 5.29 -14.81 9.13
C LEU A 231 6.16 -15.66 8.20
N TYR A 232 7.21 -16.31 8.75
CA TYR A 232 8.05 -17.22 7.98
C TYR A 232 7.26 -18.43 7.44
N LYS A 233 6.46 -19.09 8.30
CA LYS A 233 5.62 -20.23 7.90
C LYS A 233 4.54 -19.81 6.91
N LEU A 234 3.88 -18.68 7.15
CA LEU A 234 2.84 -18.13 6.29
C LEU A 234 3.39 -17.79 4.90
N ARG A 235 4.56 -17.15 4.80
CA ARG A 235 5.19 -16.86 3.52
C ARG A 235 5.41 -18.13 2.68
N SER A 236 5.94 -19.18 3.31
CA SER A 236 6.16 -20.49 2.66
C SER A 236 4.83 -21.09 2.15
N LEU A 237 3.77 -20.99 2.94
CA LEU A 237 2.44 -21.48 2.58
C LEU A 237 1.85 -20.75 1.36
N LEU A 238 2.04 -19.44 1.27
CA LEU A 238 1.47 -18.62 0.19
C LEU A 238 2.19 -18.81 -1.16
N GLN A 239 3.51 -19.04 -1.15
CA GLN A 239 4.36 -19.04 -2.36
C GLN A 239 3.88 -19.99 -3.46
N SER A 240 3.28 -21.13 -3.09
CA SER A 240 2.79 -22.16 -4.01
C SER A 240 1.26 -22.18 -4.10
N SER A 241 0.61 -21.02 -3.99
CA SER A 241 -0.85 -20.91 -4.00
C SER A 241 -1.36 -19.68 -4.75
N TYR A 242 -2.63 -19.72 -5.17
CA TYR A 242 -3.38 -18.58 -5.70
C TYR A 242 -3.93 -17.69 -4.56
N CYS A 243 -3.09 -17.42 -3.57
CA CYS A 243 -3.44 -16.63 -2.40
C CYS A 243 -2.63 -15.33 -2.34
N ILE A 244 -3.21 -14.31 -1.74
CA ILE A 244 -2.51 -13.08 -1.35
C ILE A 244 -2.87 -12.81 0.09
N CYS A 245 -1.90 -12.45 0.91
CA CYS A 245 -2.15 -12.07 2.29
C CYS A 245 -1.73 -10.63 2.52
N LEU A 246 -2.69 -9.78 2.87
CA LEU A 246 -2.45 -8.44 3.35
C LEU A 246 -2.58 -8.43 4.86
N LEU A 247 -1.55 -7.94 5.53
CA LEU A 247 -1.50 -7.88 6.98
C LEU A 247 -1.16 -6.46 7.45
N THR A 248 -1.79 -6.04 8.54
CA THR A 248 -1.44 -4.79 9.23
C THR A 248 -0.77 -5.11 10.55
N ILE A 249 0.32 -4.40 10.87
CA ILE A 249 1.06 -4.58 12.14
C ILE A 249 1.20 -3.21 12.82
N PRO A 250 0.75 -3.05 14.08
CA PRO A 250 1.02 -1.85 14.87
C PRO A 250 2.48 -1.84 15.33
N THR A 251 3.40 -1.48 14.43
CA THR A 251 4.86 -1.55 14.69
C THR A 251 5.31 -0.62 15.81
N HIS A 252 4.55 0.44 16.10
CA HIS A 252 4.77 1.32 17.25
C HIS A 252 4.62 0.61 18.62
N LEU A 253 3.95 -0.56 18.67
CA LEU A 253 3.84 -1.39 19.87
C LEU A 253 4.99 -2.40 20.01
N ILE A 254 5.79 -2.60 18.95
CA ILE A 254 6.92 -3.52 18.95
C ILE A 254 8.12 -2.84 19.60
N LYS A 255 8.56 -3.36 20.76
CA LYS A 255 9.65 -2.77 21.55
C LYS A 255 11.01 -2.76 20.84
N LYS A 256 11.29 -3.79 20.03
CA LYS A 256 12.59 -3.97 19.37
C LYS A 256 12.46 -3.60 17.89
N ILE A 257 13.17 -2.56 17.47
CA ILE A 257 13.22 -2.17 16.05
C ILE A 257 13.75 -3.31 15.15
N SER A 258 14.62 -4.19 15.67
CA SER A 258 15.09 -5.38 14.96
C SER A 258 13.95 -6.32 14.57
N ASP A 259 12.91 -6.43 15.40
CA ASP A 259 11.77 -7.31 15.14
C ASP A 259 10.88 -6.70 14.06
N VAL A 260 10.74 -5.37 14.02
CA VAL A 260 10.07 -4.65 12.91
C VAL A 260 10.79 -4.92 11.59
N HIS A 261 12.12 -4.76 11.55
CA HIS A 261 12.92 -5.05 10.36
C HIS A 261 12.84 -6.53 9.92
N ARG A 262 12.75 -7.46 10.86
CA ARG A 262 12.52 -8.88 10.56
C ARG A 262 11.16 -9.11 9.92
N CYS A 263 10.10 -8.45 10.41
CA CYS A 263 8.78 -8.50 9.80
C CYS A 263 8.81 -7.96 8.36
N GLN A 264 9.42 -6.79 8.14
CA GLN A 264 9.63 -6.22 6.80
C GLN A 264 10.40 -7.18 5.88
N HIS A 265 11.44 -7.84 6.39
CA HIS A 265 12.25 -8.76 5.61
C HIS A 265 11.49 -10.03 5.20
N LEU A 266 10.64 -10.55 6.08
CA LEU A 266 9.83 -11.75 5.81
C LEU A 266 8.68 -11.48 4.84
N CYS A 267 8.17 -10.25 4.76
CA CYS A 267 7.15 -9.87 3.80
C CYS A 267 7.75 -9.60 2.41
N ASP A 268 6.98 -9.79 1.34
CA ASP A 268 7.45 -9.52 -0.03
C ASP A 268 7.34 -8.02 -0.35
N THR A 269 6.28 -7.38 0.14
CA THR A 269 6.06 -5.93 0.10
C THR A 269 5.88 -5.41 1.52
N ALA A 270 6.51 -4.29 1.87
CA ALA A 270 6.32 -3.63 3.15
C ALA A 270 6.20 -2.12 2.95
N VAL A 271 5.09 -1.55 3.44
CA VAL A 271 4.81 -0.12 3.41
C VAL A 271 4.47 0.37 4.81
N LYS A 272 4.72 1.65 5.10
CA LYS A 272 4.43 2.26 6.39
C LYS A 272 3.58 3.52 6.22
N LEU A 273 2.59 3.65 7.08
CA LEU A 273 1.76 4.84 7.22
C LEU A 273 2.23 5.68 8.39
N GLU A 274 2.36 6.99 8.17
CA GLU A 274 2.58 7.96 9.24
C GLU A 274 1.52 9.04 9.16
N SER A 275 0.51 8.95 10.01
CA SER A 275 -0.53 9.97 10.15
C SER A 275 0.03 11.24 10.78
N PHE A 276 -0.42 12.40 10.29
CA PHE A 276 -0.14 13.68 10.94
C PHE A 276 -1.04 13.95 12.13
N ALA A 277 -2.17 13.25 12.28
CA ALA A 277 -3.11 13.46 13.38
C ALA A 277 -2.39 13.39 14.74
N GLY A 278 -2.51 14.44 15.54
CA GLY A 278 -1.88 14.53 16.86
C GLY A 278 -0.37 14.82 16.84
N SER A 279 0.18 15.25 15.70
CA SER A 279 1.58 15.64 15.55
C SER A 279 1.73 17.11 15.15
N ASP A 280 2.92 17.67 15.34
CA ASP A 280 3.24 19.05 14.91
C ASP A 280 3.06 19.25 13.40
N ARG A 281 3.11 18.17 12.61
CA ARG A 281 2.94 18.21 11.15
C ARG A 281 1.50 18.50 10.73
N GLU A 282 0.51 18.27 11.61
CA GLU A 282 -0.90 18.55 11.33
C GLU A 282 -1.17 20.05 11.15
N THR A 283 -0.48 20.89 11.93
CA THR A 283 -0.67 22.35 11.91
C THR A 283 0.28 23.07 10.96
N ASN A 284 1.26 22.35 10.40
CA ASN A 284 2.27 22.93 9.53
C ASN A 284 1.67 23.30 8.16
N PRO A 285 1.77 24.59 7.74
CA PRO A 285 1.25 25.04 6.45
C PRO A 285 1.78 24.25 5.24
N ILE A 286 3.01 23.73 5.34
CA ILE A 286 3.66 22.92 4.30
C ILE A 286 2.87 21.64 4.00
N PHE A 287 2.23 21.06 5.02
CA PHE A 287 1.53 19.78 4.91
C PHE A 287 0.01 19.91 4.84
N LYS A 288 -0.52 21.14 4.70
CA LYS A 288 -1.97 21.44 4.75
C LYS A 288 -2.84 20.59 3.81
N ASP A 289 -2.27 20.12 2.69
CA ASP A 289 -3.01 19.32 1.71
C ASP A 289 -2.96 17.79 1.99
N TYR A 290 -2.18 17.36 2.97
CA TYR A 290 -1.88 15.96 3.27
C TYR A 290 -2.37 15.56 4.66
N HIS A 291 -2.69 14.27 4.82
CA HIS A 291 -3.08 13.70 6.12
C HIS A 291 -1.97 12.86 6.74
N GLY A 292 -0.92 12.56 5.98
CA GLY A 292 0.24 11.82 6.46
C GLY A 292 1.22 11.46 5.34
N LEU A 293 2.33 10.84 5.74
CA LEU A 293 3.37 10.33 4.85
C LEU A 293 3.18 8.84 4.57
N PHE A 294 3.59 8.43 3.38
CA PHE A 294 3.55 7.04 2.94
C PHE A 294 4.96 6.59 2.61
N TYR A 295 5.43 5.53 3.26
CA TYR A 295 6.78 5.02 3.04
C TYR A 295 6.73 3.65 2.39
N ILE A 296 7.54 3.46 1.36
CA ILE A 296 7.77 2.16 0.73
C ILE A 296 9.08 1.61 1.29
N ASN A 297 8.99 0.67 2.22
CA ASN A 297 10.16 0.09 2.88
C ASN A 297 10.73 -1.07 2.07
N LYS A 298 9.88 -1.82 1.36
CA LYS A 298 10.28 -2.95 0.53
C LYS A 298 9.31 -3.20 -0.61
N LEU A 299 9.86 -3.47 -1.80
CA LEU A 299 9.12 -3.94 -2.97
C LEU A 299 9.61 -5.34 -3.41
N PRO A 300 8.73 -6.15 -4.02
CA PRO A 300 9.06 -7.50 -4.43
C PRO A 300 9.92 -7.51 -5.71
N ALA A 301 10.87 -8.44 -5.78
CA ALA A 301 11.68 -8.74 -6.96
C ALA A 301 11.44 -10.18 -7.43
N ILE A 302 10.17 -10.56 -7.59
CA ILE A 302 9.82 -11.97 -7.87
C ILE A 302 9.99 -12.23 -9.37
N ASN A 303 10.66 -13.34 -9.72
CA ASN A 303 11.01 -13.70 -11.09
C ASN A 303 11.72 -12.57 -11.87
N SER A 304 12.44 -11.69 -11.16
CA SER A 304 13.18 -10.57 -11.71
C SER A 304 14.49 -10.39 -10.92
N LEU A 305 15.50 -9.81 -11.56
CA LEU A 305 16.76 -9.47 -10.89
C LEU A 305 16.65 -8.22 -10.01
N CYS A 306 15.68 -7.36 -10.30
CA CYS A 306 15.44 -6.13 -9.55
C CYS A 306 13.93 -5.92 -9.32
N SER A 307 13.62 -5.25 -8.22
CA SER A 307 12.27 -4.79 -7.92
C SER A 307 11.90 -3.61 -8.83
N HIS A 308 10.60 -3.35 -8.94
CA HIS A 308 10.13 -2.07 -9.45
C HIS A 308 10.74 -0.91 -8.66
N VAL A 309 11.07 0.18 -9.35
CA VAL A 309 11.53 1.43 -8.73
C VAL A 309 10.51 2.51 -9.06
N PRO A 310 9.78 3.04 -8.05
CA PRO A 310 8.83 4.11 -8.27
C PRO A 310 9.54 5.41 -8.69
N GLY A 311 8.83 6.32 -9.34
CA GLY A 311 9.38 7.60 -9.78
C GLY A 311 9.84 8.51 -8.64
N SER A 312 9.30 8.32 -7.44
CA SER A 312 9.75 8.95 -6.19
C SER A 312 9.41 8.05 -5.00
N PHE A 313 10.20 8.16 -3.94
CA PHE A 313 9.92 7.56 -2.63
C PHE A 313 9.36 8.58 -1.62
N ASP A 314 9.40 9.87 -1.95
CA ASP A 314 8.79 10.93 -1.16
C ASP A 314 7.29 10.96 -1.45
N LEU A 315 6.53 10.14 -0.72
CA LEU A 315 5.11 9.97 -0.92
C LEU A 315 4.31 10.47 0.29
N ALA A 316 3.15 11.05 -0.01
CA ALA A 316 2.19 11.49 0.99
C ALA A 316 0.80 11.01 0.60
N PHE A 317 -0.05 10.80 1.60
CA PHE A 317 -1.42 10.39 1.39
C PHE A 317 -2.40 11.47 1.82
N LYS A 318 -3.53 11.53 1.14
CA LYS A 318 -4.64 12.40 1.50
C LYS A 318 -5.97 11.70 1.30
N LEU A 319 -6.91 12.01 2.19
CA LEU A 319 -8.29 11.58 2.12
C LEU A 319 -9.16 12.80 1.79
N ARG A 320 -9.50 13.00 0.52
CA ARG A 320 -10.28 14.17 0.06
C ARG A 320 -11.50 13.73 -0.73
N ARG A 321 -12.64 14.42 -0.53
CA ARG A 321 -13.91 14.16 -1.23
C ARG A 321 -14.25 12.65 -1.26
N LYS A 322 -14.01 11.98 -0.13
CA LYS A 322 -14.28 10.54 0.09
C LYS A 322 -13.33 9.57 -0.62
N ARG A 323 -12.24 10.07 -1.23
CA ARG A 323 -11.22 9.26 -1.92
C ARG A 323 -9.89 9.31 -1.17
N PHE A 324 -9.34 8.14 -0.88
CA PHE A 324 -7.96 8.03 -0.44
C PHE A 324 -7.05 7.99 -1.66
N SER A 325 -6.02 8.82 -1.69
CA SER A 325 -5.02 8.83 -2.75
C SER A 325 -3.62 9.05 -2.18
N ILE A 326 -2.66 8.38 -2.80
CA ILE A 326 -1.22 8.54 -2.54
C ILE A 326 -0.65 9.31 -3.72
N GLU A 327 0.16 10.31 -3.44
CA GLU A 327 0.84 11.10 -4.47
C GLU A 327 2.25 11.46 -4.03
N MET A 328 3.06 11.93 -4.98
CA MET A 328 4.38 12.45 -4.68
C MET A 328 4.23 13.69 -3.80
N LEU A 329 4.99 13.74 -2.72
CA LEU A 329 5.02 14.87 -1.81
C LEU A 329 5.66 16.05 -2.53
N HIS A 330 4.87 17.10 -2.76
CA HIS A 330 5.36 18.36 -3.26
C HIS A 330 5.36 19.36 -2.11
N LEU A 331 6.54 19.74 -1.65
CA LEU A 331 6.67 20.82 -0.68
C LEU A 331 6.33 22.13 -1.41
N PRO A 332 5.41 22.97 -0.89
CA PRO A 332 5.22 24.30 -1.44
C PRO A 332 6.56 25.05 -1.42
N PRO A 333 6.84 25.89 -2.43
CA PRO A 333 8.05 26.71 -2.41
C PRO A 333 8.05 27.52 -1.11
N GLU A 334 9.22 27.62 -0.47
CA GLU A 334 9.45 28.55 0.63
C GLU A 334 9.27 29.98 0.11
N LEU A 335 8.02 30.42 0.00
CA LEU A 335 7.71 31.82 -0.02
C LEU A 335 7.95 32.27 1.40
N GLN A 336 9.16 32.75 1.66
CA GLN A 336 9.36 33.66 2.76
C GLN A 336 8.31 34.76 2.59
N GLU A 337 7.25 34.73 3.40
CA GLU A 337 6.58 35.97 3.75
C GLU A 337 7.59 36.77 4.59
N THR A 338 8.62 37.31 3.94
CA THR A 338 9.30 38.50 4.44
C THR A 338 8.29 39.63 4.35
N THR A 339 7.41 39.68 5.35
CA THR A 339 6.87 40.95 5.78
C THR A 339 8.06 41.87 6.05
N GLN A 340 8.06 43.01 5.36
CA GLN A 340 9.08 44.07 5.33
C GLN A 340 10.14 43.92 4.24
N ARG A 341 9.86 44.58 3.10
CA ARG A 341 10.89 45.40 2.46
C ARG A 341 11.27 46.48 3.46
N GLU A 342 12.24 46.22 4.32
CA GLU A 342 13.08 47.32 4.79
C GLU A 342 13.88 47.76 3.55
N GLN A 343 13.55 48.96 3.06
CA GLN A 343 14.48 49.72 2.23
C GLN A 343 15.67 50.08 3.13
N ASP A 344 16.59 49.14 3.29
CA ASP A 344 17.92 49.46 3.74
C ASP A 344 18.75 49.74 2.48
N ASP A 345 19.08 51.01 2.31
CA ASP A 345 20.13 51.49 1.42
C ASP A 345 21.41 50.70 1.72
N PHE A 346 21.68 49.66 0.93
CA PHE A 346 22.97 48.98 0.96
C PHE A 346 24.02 49.88 0.30
N GLY A 347 24.59 50.76 1.13
CA GLY A 347 25.94 51.26 0.92
C GLY A 347 26.88 50.07 0.72
N SER A 348 27.47 50.00 -0.46
CA SER A 348 28.41 48.98 -0.89
C SER A 348 29.55 48.79 0.11
N VAL A 349 29.66 47.60 0.71
CA VAL A 349 30.89 47.15 1.35
C VAL A 349 31.36 45.87 0.65
N MET A 350 32.31 46.07 -0.28
CA MET A 350 33.14 45.00 -0.82
C MET A 350 33.95 44.35 0.32
N LEU A 351 33.86 43.03 0.45
CA LEU A 351 34.87 42.22 1.12
C LEU A 351 36.04 41.99 0.15
N GLY A 352 37.05 42.85 0.25
CA GLY A 352 38.32 42.72 -0.47
C GLY A 352 39.51 42.69 0.50
N CYS A 353 40.27 41.59 0.49
CA CYS A 353 41.52 41.44 1.23
C CYS A 353 42.59 42.41 0.71
N SER A 354 42.99 43.42 1.49
CA SER A 354 44.31 44.06 1.35
C SER A 354 44.70 44.87 2.59
N ASN A 355 45.95 44.68 3.03
CA ASN A 355 46.61 45.37 4.15
C ASN A 355 46.68 46.90 3.94
N PRO A 356 46.54 47.73 5.00
CA PRO A 356 46.82 49.15 4.89
C PRO A 356 48.33 49.39 5.03
N ARG A 357 48.98 49.88 3.96
CA ARG A 357 50.27 50.56 4.06
C ARG A 357 50.02 52.05 4.20
N SER A 358 50.52 52.62 5.29
CA SER A 358 50.57 54.06 5.50
C SER A 358 51.45 54.73 4.45
N LYS A 359 50.98 55.84 3.88
CA LYS A 359 51.83 56.99 3.56
C LYS A 359 51.03 58.28 3.75
N THR A 360 51.59 59.09 4.62
CA THR A 360 51.38 60.51 4.88
C THR A 360 51.46 61.36 3.61
N LEU A 361 50.69 62.44 3.56
CA LEU A 361 51.19 63.83 3.62
C LEU A 361 49.99 64.81 3.62
N ASP A 362 49.95 65.69 4.63
CA ASP A 362 49.25 66.97 4.59
C ASP A 362 50.13 68.00 3.86
N PHE A 363 49.47 68.84 3.06
CA PHE A 363 49.86 70.07 2.33
C PHE A 363 51.34 70.34 1.98
#